data_AF-A0A2H1JYD1-F1
#
_entry.id   AF-A0A2H1JYD1-F1
#
_cell.length_a   1.000
_cell.length_b   1.000
_cell.length_c   1.000
_cell.angle_alpha   90.00
_cell.angle_beta   90.00
_cell.angle_gamma   90.00
#
_symmetry.space_group_name_H-M   'P 1'
#
loop_
_entity.id
_entity.type
_entity.pdbx_description
1 polymer ?
#
loop_
_entity_poly.entity_id
_entity_poly.type
_entity_poly.pdbx_seq_one_letter_code
_entity_poly.pdbx_strand_id
1 'polypeptide(L)'
;MVVEPPAAERRETLGVYLIPFSVWALAALAAVVMWAVAPAHNVDGSCEGIGFGCSPSPRDTIAMLAMFFGIPATIGWLGFCAIVTALLNKTMRAKWWVRGLASLAICLTVSAITVALILLAG
;
A
#
# COMPACT_ATOMS: atom_id res chain seq x y z
N MET A 1 4.89 -24.15 -26.75
CA MET A 1 6.08 -24.35 -25.90
C MET A 1 6.34 -23.05 -25.16
N VAL A 2 6.09 -22.99 -23.85
CA VAL A 2 6.44 -21.83 -23.02
C VAL A 2 7.94 -21.97 -22.75
N VAL A 3 8.76 -21.16 -23.41
CA VAL A 3 10.20 -21.10 -23.13
C VAL A 3 10.35 -20.38 -21.79
N GLU A 4 10.70 -21.10 -20.74
CA GLU A 4 10.98 -20.48 -19.45
C GLU A 4 12.26 -19.63 -19.55
N PRO A 5 12.24 -18.39 -19.01
CA PRO A 5 13.43 -17.56 -19.02
C PRO A 5 14.53 -18.17 -18.14
N PRO A 6 15.81 -17.94 -18.46
CA PRO A 6 16.93 -18.40 -17.66
C PRO A 6 16.82 -17.89 -16.22
N ALA A 7 17.29 -18.68 -15.24
CA ALA A 7 17.13 -18.41 -13.81
C ALA A 7 17.65 -17.02 -13.36
N ALA A 8 18.68 -16.50 -14.04
CA ALA A 8 19.24 -15.17 -13.77
C ALA A 8 18.25 -14.04 -14.12
N GLU A 9 17.58 -14.13 -15.28
CA GLU A 9 16.60 -13.14 -15.74
C GLU A 9 15.33 -13.13 -14.88
N ARG A 10 14.93 -14.32 -14.38
CA ARG A 10 13.84 -14.46 -13.41
C ARG A 10 14.16 -13.75 -12.08
N ARG A 11 15.39 -13.91 -11.58
CA ARG A 11 15.85 -13.22 -10.35
C ARG A 11 15.85 -11.71 -10.52
N GLU A 12 16.31 -11.20 -11.66
CA GLU A 12 16.29 -9.76 -11.91
C GLU A 12 14.86 -9.22 -11.97
N THR A 13 13.97 -9.92 -12.67
CA THR A 13 12.56 -9.53 -12.79
C THR A 13 11.88 -9.50 -11.42
N LEU A 14 12.04 -10.56 -10.61
CA LEU A 14 11.53 -10.60 -9.23
C LEU A 14 12.15 -9.49 -8.36
N GLY A 15 13.45 -9.21 -8.56
CA GLY A 15 14.16 -8.13 -7.87
C GLY A 15 13.52 -6.76 -8.06
N VAL A 16 12.98 -6.46 -9.25
CA VAL A 16 12.32 -5.18 -9.51
C VAL A 16 11.03 -5.04 -8.68
N TYR A 17 10.24 -6.10 -8.58
CA TYR A 17 9.00 -6.10 -7.80
C TYR A 17 9.25 -6.10 -6.28
N LEU A 18 10.37 -6.66 -5.81
CA LEU A 18 10.67 -6.70 -4.37
C LEU A 18 10.71 -5.33 -3.71
N ILE A 19 11.17 -4.29 -4.42
CA ILE A 19 11.29 -2.93 -3.86
C ILE A 19 9.91 -2.33 -3.50
N PRO A 20 8.97 -2.12 -4.45
CA PRO A 20 7.68 -1.54 -4.12
C PRO A 20 6.85 -2.42 -3.17
N PHE A 21 6.94 -3.74 -3.30
CA PHE A 21 6.19 -4.67 -2.45
C PHE A 21 6.71 -4.70 -1.02
N SER A 22 8.03 -4.64 -0.80
CA SER A 22 8.59 -4.59 0.55
C SER A 22 8.27 -3.29 1.28
N VAL A 23 8.30 -2.15 0.58
CA VAL A 23 7.88 -0.87 1.15
C VAL A 23 6.40 -0.89 1.54
N TRP A 24 5.55 -1.43 0.66
CA TRP A 24 4.13 -1.55 0.99
C TRP A 24 3.88 -2.53 2.15
N ALA A 25 4.59 -3.67 2.19
CA ALA A 25 4.50 -4.63 3.28
C ALA A 25 4.93 -4.01 4.62
N LEU A 26 5.94 -3.15 4.64
CA LEU A 26 6.35 -2.41 5.83
C LEU A 26 5.24 -1.44 6.30
N ALA A 27 4.59 -0.75 5.38
CA ALA A 27 3.45 0.12 5.71
C ALA A 27 2.25 -0.68 6.25
N ALA A 28 1.94 -1.84 5.66
CA ALA A 28 0.89 -2.73 6.14
C ALA A 28 1.21 -3.26 7.55
N LEU A 29 2.46 -3.65 7.80
CA LEU A 29 2.91 -4.05 9.13
C LEU A 29 2.77 -2.92 10.15
N ALA A 30 3.14 -1.69 9.78
CA ALA A 30 2.96 -0.52 10.63
C ALA A 30 1.48 -0.29 10.98
N ALA A 31 0.56 -0.46 10.02
CA ALA A 31 -0.88 -0.37 10.28
C ALA A 31 -1.38 -1.45 11.25
N VAL A 32 -0.90 -2.69 11.13
CA VAL A 32 -1.24 -3.77 12.07
C VAL A 32 -0.71 -3.46 13.47
N VAL A 33 0.53 -2.96 13.57
CA VAL A 33 1.11 -2.55 14.87
C VAL A 33 0.29 -1.42 15.48
N MET A 34 -0.08 -0.39 14.70
CA MET A 34 -0.94 0.70 15.17
C MET A 34 -2.29 0.19 15.70
N TRP A 35 -2.93 -0.73 14.98
CA TRP A 35 -4.18 -1.35 15.43
C TRP A 35 -4.00 -2.16 16.73
N ALA A 36 -2.91 -2.93 16.84
CA ALA A 36 -2.64 -3.77 18.00
C ALA A 36 -2.40 -2.96 19.29
N VAL A 37 -1.71 -1.82 19.18
CA VAL A 37 -1.43 -0.94 20.33
C VAL A 37 -2.53 0.09 20.59
N ALA A 38 -3.48 0.25 19.66
CA ALA A 38 -4.57 1.20 19.83
C ALA A 38 -5.47 0.83 21.03
N PRO A 39 -5.96 1.84 21.78
CA PRO A 39 -6.91 1.62 22.86
C PRO A 39 -8.17 0.91 22.38
N ALA A 40 -8.59 -0.10 23.15
CA ALA A 40 -9.86 -0.77 22.94
C ALA A 40 -11.05 0.04 23.45
N HIS A 41 -10.79 1.08 24.27
CA HIS A 41 -11.83 1.89 24.88
C HIS A 41 -11.66 3.39 24.64
N ASN A 42 -12.78 4.11 24.67
CA ASN A 42 -12.81 5.57 24.59
C ASN A 42 -12.30 6.20 25.91
N VAL A 43 -11.43 7.21 25.82
CA VAL A 43 -10.76 7.82 26.99
C VAL A 43 -11.70 8.65 27.87
N ASP A 44 -12.84 9.03 27.30
CA ASP A 44 -13.93 9.83 27.85
C ASP A 44 -15.03 8.97 28.49
N GLY A 45 -14.90 7.64 28.47
CA GLY A 45 -15.90 6.72 29.02
C GLY A 45 -17.24 6.73 28.26
N SER A 46 -17.24 7.28 27.05
CA SER A 46 -18.38 7.31 26.14
C SER A 46 -18.74 5.90 25.68
N CYS A 47 -20.03 5.69 25.41
CA CYS A 47 -20.54 4.40 24.93
C CYS A 47 -19.79 3.95 23.66
N GLU A 48 -19.42 2.68 23.60
CA GLU A 48 -18.70 2.07 22.47
C GLU A 48 -19.64 1.31 21.54
N GLY A 49 -19.48 1.53 20.24
CA GLY A 49 -20.22 0.79 19.22
C GLY A 49 -20.35 1.57 17.91
N ILE A 50 -20.85 0.87 16.90
CA ILE A 50 -21.19 1.47 15.60
C ILE A 50 -22.71 1.70 15.58
N GLY A 51 -23.13 2.93 15.84
CA GLY A 51 -24.54 3.36 15.79
C GLY A 51 -25.18 3.65 17.16
N PHE A 52 -26.44 4.13 17.13
CA PHE A 52 -27.27 4.40 18.33
C PHE A 52 -26.72 5.46 19.31
N GLY A 53 -25.93 6.41 18.83
CA GLY A 53 -25.36 7.50 19.66
C GLY A 53 -24.06 7.15 20.38
N CYS A 54 -23.54 5.93 20.17
CA CYS A 54 -22.23 5.49 20.65
C CYS A 54 -21.13 5.81 19.63
N SER A 55 -19.90 6.02 20.11
CA SER A 55 -18.72 6.30 19.28
C SER A 55 -17.81 5.08 19.17
N PRO A 56 -17.28 4.78 17.97
CA PRO A 56 -16.37 3.66 17.80
C PRO A 56 -15.08 3.87 18.59
N SER A 57 -14.54 2.78 19.15
CA SER A 57 -13.23 2.83 19.81
C SER A 57 -12.13 3.22 18.80
N PRO A 58 -10.96 3.71 19.25
CA PRO A 58 -9.84 3.98 18.35
C PRO A 58 -9.42 2.74 17.54
N ARG A 59 -9.39 1.57 18.18
CA ARG A 59 -9.14 0.27 17.52
C ARG A 59 -10.22 -0.06 16.50
N ASP A 60 -11.47 0.15 16.88
CA ASP A 60 -12.71 0.24 16.07
C ASP A 60 -12.52 0.94 14.74
N THR A 61 -12.11 2.20 14.89
CA THR A 61 -11.96 3.17 13.82
C THR A 61 -10.84 2.77 12.87
N ILE A 62 -9.70 2.30 13.38
CA ILE A 62 -8.59 1.82 12.55
C ILE A 62 -9.02 0.59 11.74
N ALA A 63 -9.74 -0.36 12.35
CA ALA A 63 -10.23 -1.54 11.65
C ALA A 63 -11.23 -1.18 10.53
N MET A 64 -12.15 -0.27 10.81
CA MET A 64 -13.09 0.27 9.81
C MET A 64 -12.36 0.97 8.66
N LEU A 65 -11.41 1.86 8.96
CA LEU A 65 -10.60 2.55 7.95
C LEU A 65 -9.81 1.55 7.10
N ALA A 66 -9.21 0.55 7.72
CA ALA A 66 -8.48 -0.51 7.02
C ALA A 66 -9.41 -1.30 6.08
N MET A 67 -10.62 -1.65 6.52
CA MET A 67 -11.59 -2.39 5.73
C MET A 67 -12.09 -1.58 4.51
N PHE A 68 -12.54 -0.34 4.74
CA PHE A 68 -13.23 0.45 3.72
C PHE A 68 -12.29 1.24 2.81
N PHE A 69 -11.15 1.69 3.32
CA PHE A 69 -10.20 2.49 2.56
C PHE A 69 -8.87 1.76 2.37
N GLY A 70 -8.35 1.12 3.43
CA GLY A 70 -7.07 0.42 3.40
C GLY A 70 -7.00 -0.69 2.36
N ILE A 71 -7.95 -1.65 2.37
CA ILE A 71 -7.97 -2.78 1.45
C ILE A 71 -8.14 -2.31 -0.01
N PRO A 72 -9.13 -1.46 -0.35
CA PRO A 72 -9.24 -0.96 -1.73
C PRO A 72 -8.01 -0.17 -2.18
N ALA A 73 -7.46 0.69 -1.32
CA ALA A 73 -6.24 1.44 -1.63
C ALA A 73 -5.05 0.51 -1.86
N THR A 74 -4.94 -0.56 -1.06
CA THR A 74 -3.90 -1.60 -1.21
C THR A 74 -3.98 -2.28 -2.57
N ILE A 75 -5.17 -2.74 -2.94
CA ILE A 75 -5.38 -3.45 -4.21
C ILE A 75 -5.07 -2.50 -5.38
N GLY A 76 -5.58 -1.27 -5.33
CA GLY A 76 -5.33 -0.25 -6.35
C GLY A 76 -3.84 0.09 -6.46
N TRP A 77 -3.16 0.28 -5.32
CA TRP A 77 -1.74 0.59 -5.27
C TRP A 77 -0.86 -0.51 -5.84
N LEU A 78 -1.05 -1.76 -5.38
CA LEU A 78 -0.25 -2.89 -5.84
C LEU A 78 -0.49 -3.18 -7.32
N GLY A 79 -1.75 -3.09 -7.77
CA GLY A 79 -2.10 -3.22 -9.19
C GLY A 79 -1.43 -2.14 -10.04
N PHE A 80 -1.53 -0.88 -9.62
CA PHE A 80 -0.89 0.25 -10.31
C PHE A 80 0.64 0.10 -10.37
N CYS A 81 1.29 -0.21 -9.25
CA CYS A 81 2.74 -0.41 -9.22
C CYS A 81 3.18 -1.62 -10.05
N ALA A 82 2.39 -2.69 -10.11
CA ALA A 82 2.70 -3.83 -10.97
C ALA A 82 2.70 -3.44 -12.46
N ILE A 83 1.72 -2.63 -12.88
CA ILE A 83 1.62 -2.09 -14.24
C ILE A 83 2.80 -1.17 -14.55
N VAL A 84 3.07 -0.19 -13.68
CA VAL A 84 4.21 0.74 -13.84
C VAL A 84 5.52 -0.03 -13.92
N THR A 85 5.74 -1.00 -13.04
CA THR A 85 6.94 -1.85 -13.06
C THR A 85 7.06 -2.60 -14.38
N ALA A 86 5.97 -3.20 -14.87
CA ALA A 86 5.96 -3.92 -16.14
C ALA A 86 6.28 -3.00 -17.34
N LEU A 87 5.77 -1.76 -17.32
CA LEU A 87 6.06 -0.76 -18.35
C LEU A 87 7.53 -0.34 -18.32
N LEU A 88 8.07 -0.04 -17.14
CA LEU A 88 9.48 0.31 -16.98
C LEU A 88 10.42 -0.81 -17.39
N ASN A 89 10.02 -2.07 -17.19
CA ASN A 89 10.83 -3.21 -17.61
C ASN A 89 10.92 -3.34 -19.14
N LYS A 90 9.93 -2.82 -19.88
CA LYS A 90 9.95 -2.78 -21.35
C LYS A 90 10.72 -1.60 -21.90
N THR A 91 10.74 -0.46 -21.20
CA THR A 91 11.29 0.80 -21.73
C THR A 91 12.71 1.09 -21.28
N MET A 92 13.04 0.80 -20.01
CA MET A 92 14.34 1.15 -19.43
C MET A 92 15.32 -0.02 -19.43
N ARG A 93 16.46 0.16 -20.10
CA ARG A 93 17.63 -0.72 -19.99
C ARG A 93 18.54 -0.25 -18.86
N ALA A 94 18.09 -0.45 -17.63
CA ALA A 94 18.85 -0.11 -16.42
C ALA A 94 19.02 -1.32 -15.49
N LYS A 95 19.85 -1.21 -14.46
CA LYS A 95 19.94 -2.25 -13.41
C LYS A 95 18.59 -2.41 -12.72
N TRP A 96 18.29 -3.63 -12.25
CA TRP A 96 17.00 -3.99 -11.66
C TRP A 96 16.59 -3.10 -10.46
N TRP A 97 17.54 -2.72 -9.62
CA TRP A 97 17.29 -1.86 -8.45
C TRP A 97 16.91 -0.43 -8.84
N VAL A 98 17.49 0.12 -9.92
CA VAL A 98 17.13 1.44 -10.45
C VAL A 98 15.71 1.42 -11.00
N ARG A 99 15.33 0.36 -11.74
CA ARG A 99 13.96 0.16 -12.24
C ARG A 99 12.96 0.11 -11.08
N GLY A 100 13.27 -0.63 -10.02
CA GLY A 100 12.40 -0.75 -8.86
C GLY A 100 12.26 0.56 -8.08
N LEU A 101 13.35 1.31 -7.90
CA LEU A 101 13.31 2.64 -7.29
C LEU A 101 12.52 3.65 -8.13
N ALA A 102 12.69 3.63 -9.45
CA ALA A 102 11.92 4.49 -10.35
C ALA A 102 10.42 4.16 -10.31
N SER A 103 10.07 2.86 -10.30
CA SER A 103 8.67 2.46 -10.13
C SER A 103 8.10 2.91 -8.81
N LEU A 104 8.84 2.74 -7.71
CA LEU A 104 8.43 3.17 -6.38
C LEU A 104 8.22 4.70 -6.35
N ALA A 105 9.14 5.48 -6.92
CA ALA A 105 9.04 6.93 -6.98
C ALA A 105 7.79 7.39 -7.76
N ILE A 106 7.51 6.78 -8.92
CA ILE A 106 6.31 7.08 -9.71
C ILE A 106 5.05 6.75 -8.90
N CYS A 107 4.99 5.56 -8.29
CA CYS A 107 3.86 5.19 -7.45
C CYS A 107 3.66 6.22 -6.33
N LEU A 108 4.69 6.51 -5.53
CA LEU A 108 4.64 7.46 -4.40
C LEU A 108 4.17 8.85 -4.84
N THR A 109 4.66 9.32 -5.98
CA THR A 109 4.26 10.62 -6.52
C THR A 109 2.78 10.63 -6.89
N VAL A 110 2.29 9.59 -7.58
CA VAL A 110 0.87 9.51 -7.97
C VAL A 110 -0.02 9.42 -6.73
N SER A 111 0.31 8.60 -5.73
CA SER A 111 -0.45 8.55 -4.48
C SER A 111 -0.47 9.88 -3.75
N ALA A 112 0.69 10.56 -3.64
CA ALA A 112 0.76 11.86 -2.99
C ALA A 112 -0.13 12.89 -3.70
N ILE A 113 -0.14 12.88 -5.04
CA ILE A 113 -1.02 13.75 -5.84
C ILE A 113 -2.48 13.39 -5.61
N THR A 114 -2.85 12.10 -5.66
CA THR A 114 -4.24 11.66 -5.42
C THR A 114 -4.73 12.09 -4.04
N VAL A 115 -3.91 11.90 -3.00
CA VAL A 115 -4.24 12.33 -1.63
C VAL A 115 -4.36 13.85 -1.56
N ALA A 116 -3.41 14.60 -2.13
CA ALA A 116 -3.48 16.06 -2.15
C ALA A 116 -4.75 16.57 -2.85
N LEU A 117 -5.14 15.97 -3.97
CA LEU A 117 -6.37 16.32 -4.68
C LEU A 117 -7.63 16.02 -3.86
N ILE A 118 -7.67 14.87 -3.17
CA ILE A 118 -8.79 14.53 -2.27
C ILE A 118 -8.90 15.57 -1.15
N LEU A 119 -7.76 15.96 -0.55
CA LEU A 119 -7.73 16.94 0.53
C LEU A 119 -8.07 18.38 0.09
N LEU A 120 -7.83 18.73 -1.17
CA LEU A 120 -8.17 20.04 -1.74
C LEU A 120 -9.62 20.13 -2.25
N ALA A 121 -10.24 18.98 -2.53
CA ALA A 121 -11.60 18.90 -3.04
C ALA A 121 -12.67 18.68 -1.96
N GLY A 122 -12.27 18.31 -0.74
CA GLY A 122 -13.13 18.17 0.44
C GLY A 122 -13.09 19.41 1.33
#